data_AF-A0A6G3MMA7-F1
#
_entry.id   AF-A0A6G3MMA7-F1
#
_cell.length_a   1.000
_cell.length_b   1.000
_cell.length_c   1.000
_cell.angle_alpha   90.00
_cell.angle_beta   90.00
_cell.angle_gamma   90.00
#
_symmetry.space_group_name_H-M   'P 1'
#
loop_
_entity.id
_entity.type
_entity.pdbx_description
1 polymer ?
#
loop_
_entity_poly.entity_id
_entity_poly.type
_entity_poly.pdbx_seq_one_letter_code
_entity_poly.pdbx_strand_id
1 'polypeptide(L)'
;MDSNDRINKIESDNILLSEEKKYAKVIQEIIKTEISYLSDLNLMIDNYLKPFYDIKWKSDYKNIFGNIEELASLSIKLIENLNSQVENPEEFSRQFIYLKDEFIQIYGIYCINYVNAMF
;
A
#
# COMPACT_ATOMS: atom_id res chain seq x y z
N MET A 1 36.66 -9.58 -31.79
CA MET A 1 35.81 -9.17 -30.66
C MET A 1 36.75 -8.90 -29.51
N ASP A 2 36.89 -7.63 -29.18
CA ASP A 2 37.96 -7.09 -28.35
C ASP A 2 37.75 -7.48 -26.88
N SER A 3 38.82 -7.76 -26.15
CA SER A 3 38.75 -8.13 -24.72
C SER A 3 38.14 -7.00 -23.88
N ASN A 4 38.26 -5.74 -24.33
CA ASN A 4 37.63 -4.58 -23.72
C ASN A 4 36.09 -4.60 -23.85
N ASP A 5 35.53 -5.12 -24.95
CA ASP A 5 34.08 -5.21 -25.13
C ASP A 5 33.46 -6.19 -24.12
N ARG A 6 34.22 -7.24 -23.75
CA ARG A 6 33.79 -8.22 -22.74
C ARG A 6 33.81 -7.64 -21.33
N ILE A 7 34.83 -6.85 -20.99
CA ILE A 7 34.96 -6.21 -19.67
C ILE A 7 33.84 -5.18 -19.47
N ASN A 8 33.59 -4.32 -20.45
CA ASN A 8 32.52 -3.32 -20.39
C ASN A 8 31.13 -3.96 -20.23
N LYS A 9 30.91 -5.10 -20.89
CA LYS A 9 29.66 -5.85 -20.76
C LYS A 9 29.48 -6.48 -19.37
N ILE A 10 30.56 -7.02 -18.80
CA ILE A 10 30.55 -7.58 -17.44
C ILE A 10 30.27 -6.47 -16.40
N GLU A 11 30.85 -5.29 -16.57
CA GLU A 11 30.57 -4.14 -15.69
C GLU A 11 29.11 -3.66 -15.83
N SER A 12 28.59 -3.54 -17.06
CA SER A 12 27.19 -3.16 -17.27
C SER A 12 26.22 -4.18 -16.69
N ASP A 13 26.47 -5.47 -16.88
CA ASP A 13 25.62 -6.55 -16.35
C ASP A 13 25.67 -6.59 -14.81
N ASN A 14 26.82 -6.32 -14.19
CA ASN A 14 26.93 -6.22 -12.73
C ASN A 14 26.21 -4.99 -12.15
N ILE A 15 26.24 -3.84 -12.86
CA ILE A 15 25.51 -2.64 -12.46
C ILE A 15 24.00 -2.89 -12.49
N LEU A 16 23.50 -3.45 -13.60
CA LEU A 16 22.09 -3.82 -13.77
C LEU A 16 21.63 -4.80 -12.68
N LEU A 17 22.42 -5.84 -12.40
CA LEU A 17 22.15 -6.79 -11.32
C LEU A 17 22.09 -6.13 -9.94
N SER A 18 22.83 -5.03 -9.74
CA SER A 18 22.79 -4.25 -8.49
C SER A 18 21.52 -3.41 -8.37
N GLU A 19 21.02 -2.88 -9.49
CA GLU A 19 19.80 -2.07 -9.54
C GLU A 19 18.55 -2.93 -9.39
N GLU A 20 18.49 -4.09 -10.05
CA GLU A 20 17.42 -5.08 -9.88
C GLU A 20 17.31 -5.54 -8.42
N LYS A 21 18.44 -5.76 -7.74
CA LYS A 21 18.46 -6.12 -6.31
C LYS A 21 17.96 -4.99 -5.41
N LYS A 22 18.26 -3.73 -5.73
CA LYS A 22 17.74 -2.57 -4.99
C LYS A 22 16.24 -2.45 -5.20
N TYR A 23 15.79 -2.60 -6.45
CA TYR A 23 14.39 -2.53 -6.82
C TYR A 23 13.55 -3.59 -6.10
N ALA A 24 14.00 -4.85 -6.12
CA ALA A 24 13.34 -5.94 -5.41
C ALA A 24 13.20 -5.66 -3.89
N LYS A 25 14.22 -5.07 -3.26
CA LYS A 25 14.17 -4.68 -1.84
C LYS A 25 13.14 -3.59 -1.58
N VAL A 26 13.06 -2.58 -2.43
CA VAL A 26 12.08 -1.49 -2.31
C VAL A 26 10.65 -2.02 -2.42
N ILE A 27 10.38 -2.88 -3.41
CA ILE A 27 9.05 -3.51 -3.53
C ILE A 27 8.71 -4.32 -2.28
N GLN A 28 9.64 -5.17 -1.83
CA GLN A 28 9.43 -5.98 -0.65
C GLN A 28 9.15 -5.12 0.59
N GLU A 29 9.85 -4.00 0.74
CA GLU A 29 9.62 -3.06 1.82
C GLU A 29 8.22 -2.44 1.73
N ILE A 30 7.83 -1.92 0.56
CA ILE A 30 6.49 -1.33 0.34
C ILE A 30 5.38 -2.34 0.68
N ILE A 31 5.45 -3.56 0.15
CA ILE A 31 4.43 -4.59 0.38
C ILE A 31 4.39 -4.97 1.86
N LYS A 32 5.56 -5.14 2.49
CA LYS A 32 5.64 -5.50 3.91
C LYS A 32 5.06 -4.39 4.80
N THR A 33 5.37 -3.14 4.51
CA THR A 33 4.82 -2.01 5.27
C THR A 33 3.32 -1.89 5.06
N GLU A 34 2.81 -2.15 3.86
CA GLU A 34 1.37 -2.12 3.58
C GLU A 34 0.63 -3.25 4.30
N ILE A 35 1.20 -4.45 4.35
CA ILE A 35 0.63 -5.57 5.14
C ILE A 35 0.58 -5.21 6.63
N SER A 36 1.64 -4.58 7.16
CA SER A 36 1.66 -4.12 8.55
C SER A 36 0.56 -3.08 8.80
N TYR A 37 0.41 -2.11 7.90
CA TYR A 37 -0.62 -1.09 7.98
C TYR A 37 -2.03 -1.70 7.96
N LEU A 38 -2.30 -2.63 7.05
CA LEU A 38 -3.57 -3.36 7.01
C LEU A 38 -3.84 -4.16 8.30
N SER A 39 -2.80 -4.78 8.87
CA SER A 39 -2.92 -5.47 10.16
C SER A 39 -3.36 -4.52 11.27
N ASP A 40 -2.77 -3.32 11.33
CA ASP A 40 -3.13 -2.30 12.32
C ASP A 40 -4.55 -1.78 12.12
N LEU A 41 -4.98 -1.57 10.86
CA LEU A 41 -6.37 -1.23 10.54
C LEU A 41 -7.35 -2.31 10.98
N ASN A 42 -7.05 -3.58 10.72
CA ASN A 42 -7.89 -4.69 11.13
C ASN A 42 -7.94 -4.82 12.66
N LEU A 43 -6.84 -4.58 13.37
CA LEU A 43 -6.85 -4.54 14.84
C LEU A 43 -7.77 -3.44 15.38
N MET A 44 -7.79 -2.27 14.74
CA MET A 44 -8.72 -1.18 15.08
C MET A 44 -10.17 -1.58 14.80
N ILE A 45 -10.44 -2.19 13.64
CA ILE A 45 -11.78 -2.63 13.26
C ILE A 45 -12.28 -3.72 14.22
N ASP A 46 -11.47 -4.75 14.46
CA ASP A 46 -11.89 -5.92 15.21
C ASP A 46 -12.04 -5.65 16.71
N ASN A 47 -11.12 -4.89 17.30
CA ASN A 47 -11.10 -4.68 18.75
C ASN A 47 -11.85 -3.43 19.20
N TYR A 48 -12.06 -2.46 18.32
CA TYR A 48 -12.71 -1.20 18.68
C TYR A 48 -14.01 -1.00 17.91
N LEU A 49 -13.99 -1.07 16.57
CA LEU A 49 -15.20 -0.81 15.77
C LEU A 49 -16.27 -1.89 15.94
N LYS A 50 -15.91 -3.17 15.87
CA LYS A 50 -16.86 -4.28 15.95
C LYS A 50 -17.66 -4.32 17.26
N PRO A 51 -17.03 -4.12 18.44
CA PRO A 51 -17.76 -4.01 19.70
C PRO A 51 -18.82 -2.90 19.72
N PHE A 52 -18.66 -1.82 18.94
CA PHE A 52 -19.68 -0.77 18.82
C PHE A 52 -20.89 -1.19 17.98
N TYR A 53 -20.83 -2.23 17.15
CA TYR A 53 -22.02 -2.71 16.43
C TYR A 53 -23.03 -3.40 17.36
N ASP A 54 -22.54 -4.03 18.43
CA ASP A 54 -23.37 -4.72 19.42
C ASP A 54 -24.06 -3.76 20.39
N ILE A 55 -23.52 -2.54 20.53
CA ILE A 55 -24.07 -1.48 21.35
C ILE A 55 -24.87 -0.55 20.41
N LYS A 56 -26.11 -0.18 20.73
CA LYS A 56 -27.06 0.55 19.85
C LYS A 56 -26.63 1.98 19.38
N TRP A 57 -25.35 2.34 19.42
CA TRP A 57 -24.81 3.67 19.12
C TRP A 57 -24.31 3.78 17.67
N LYS A 58 -25.19 3.46 16.71
CA LYS A 58 -24.79 3.37 15.30
C LYS A 58 -24.32 4.69 14.65
N SER A 59 -24.68 5.86 15.19
CA SER A 59 -24.29 7.15 14.60
C SER A 59 -22.89 7.60 15.02
N ASP A 60 -22.47 7.30 16.24
CA ASP A 60 -21.33 7.98 16.85
C ASP A 60 -20.01 7.35 16.44
N TYR A 61 -19.98 6.02 16.27
CA TYR A 61 -18.77 5.34 15.79
C TYR A 61 -18.41 5.75 14.36
N LYS A 62 -19.39 6.12 13.52
CA LYS A 62 -19.13 6.53 12.13
C LYS A 62 -18.43 7.90 12.06
N ASN A 63 -18.66 8.75 13.06
CA ASN A 63 -17.92 10.00 13.22
C ASN A 63 -16.52 9.77 13.79
N ILE A 64 -16.35 8.77 14.67
CA ILE A 64 -15.06 8.46 15.32
C ILE A 64 -14.11 7.67 14.40
N PHE A 65 -14.61 6.63 13.74
CA PHE A 65 -13.82 5.72 12.90
C PHE A 65 -13.93 6.03 11.40
N GLY A 66 -14.82 6.95 11.00
CA GLY A 66 -14.96 7.38 9.61
C GLY A 66 -15.21 6.22 8.66
N ASN A 67 -14.38 6.15 7.61
CA ASN A 67 -14.40 5.12 6.57
C ASN A 67 -13.22 4.15 6.69
N ILE A 68 -12.82 3.78 7.91
CA ILE A 68 -11.67 2.88 8.15
C ILE A 68 -11.82 1.49 7.49
N GLU A 69 -13.05 0.98 7.35
CA GLU A 69 -13.32 -0.29 6.65
C GLU A 69 -13.07 -0.16 5.13
N GLU A 70 -13.37 1.01 4.55
CA GLU A 70 -13.08 1.31 3.14
C GLU A 70 -11.56 1.47 2.93
N LEU A 71 -10.85 2.05 3.89
CA LEU A 71 -9.38 2.10 3.88
C LEU A 71 -8.76 0.70 3.93
N ALA A 72 -9.24 -0.17 4.82
CA ALA A 72 -8.75 -1.54 4.90
C ALA A 72 -9.00 -2.30 3.59
N SER A 73 -10.17 -2.10 2.97
CA SER A 73 -10.50 -2.68 1.67
C SER A 73 -9.59 -2.17 0.55
N LEU A 74 -9.27 -0.86 0.55
CA LEU A 74 -8.33 -0.27 -0.40
C LEU A 74 -6.90 -0.82 -0.21
N SER A 75 -6.44 -0.96 1.03
CA SER A 75 -5.11 -1.55 1.32
C SER A 75 -5.02 -3.00 0.89
N ILE A 76 -6.08 -3.82 1.05
CA ILE A 76 -6.13 -5.19 0.52
C ILE A 76 -5.95 -5.17 -1.01
N LYS A 77 -6.75 -4.35 -1.71
CA LYS A 77 -6.69 -4.22 -3.17
C LYS A 77 -5.32 -3.76 -3.66
N LEU A 78 -4.68 -2.84 -2.93
CA LEU A 78 -3.32 -2.39 -3.21
C LEU A 78 -2.33 -3.55 -3.09
N ILE A 79 -2.37 -4.30 -1.98
CA ILE A 79 -1.48 -5.44 -1.75
C ILE A 79 -1.64 -6.50 -2.84
N GLU A 80 -2.87 -6.83 -3.23
CA GLU A 80 -3.15 -7.81 -4.30
C GLU A 80 -2.57 -7.36 -5.65
N ASN A 81 -2.83 -6.10 -6.03
CA ASN A 81 -2.34 -5.53 -7.29
C ASN A 81 -0.80 -5.47 -7.31
N LEU A 82 -0.18 -5.02 -6.22
CA LEU A 82 1.28 -4.92 -6.12
C LEU A 82 1.96 -6.29 -6.13
N ASN A 83 1.40 -7.29 -5.43
CA ASN A 83 1.92 -8.66 -5.44
C ASN A 83 1.87 -9.31 -6.83
N SER A 84 0.87 -8.97 -7.66
CA SER A 84 0.75 -9.53 -9.01
C SER A 84 1.78 -9.01 -10.00
N GLN A 85 2.43 -7.87 -9.71
CA GLN A 85 3.34 -7.16 -10.64
C GLN A 85 4.77 -6.98 -10.12
N VAL A 86 5.16 -7.73 -9.08
CA VAL A 86 6.48 -7.60 -8.40
C VAL A 86 7.67 -7.81 -9.34
N GLU A 87 7.50 -8.59 -10.41
CA GLU A 87 8.58 -8.94 -11.34
C GLU A 87 8.88 -7.85 -12.37
N ASN A 88 7.94 -6.93 -12.62
CA ASN A 88 8.09 -5.90 -13.64
C ASN A 88 8.00 -4.49 -13.03
N PRO A 89 9.12 -3.72 -13.03
CA PRO A 89 9.14 -2.39 -12.43
C PRO A 89 8.13 -1.40 -12.98
N GLU A 90 7.91 -1.43 -14.30
CA GLU A 90 7.00 -0.52 -14.97
C GLU A 90 5.55 -0.87 -14.61
N GLU A 91 5.19 -2.15 -14.65
CA GLU A 91 3.83 -2.60 -14.31
C GLU A 91 3.49 -2.41 -12.83
N PHE A 92 4.47 -2.60 -11.94
CA PHE A 92 4.34 -2.25 -10.52
C PHE A 92 4.02 -0.76 -10.34
N SER A 93 4.77 0.12 -11.02
CA SER A 93 4.55 1.58 -10.92
C SER A 93 3.19 2.01 -11.46
N ARG A 94 2.67 1.33 -12.49
CA ARG A 94 1.35 1.61 -13.08
C ARG A 94 0.20 1.32 -12.12
N GLN A 95 0.36 0.41 -11.16
CA GLN A 95 -0.68 0.12 -10.17
C GLN A 95 -1.04 1.36 -9.33
N PHE A 96 -0.06 2.20 -9.00
CA PHE A 96 -0.30 3.45 -8.28
C PHE A 96 -1.09 4.45 -9.11
N ILE A 97 -0.86 4.51 -10.42
CA ILE A 97 -1.60 5.39 -11.33
C ILE A 97 -3.04 4.89 -11.47
N TYR A 98 -3.22 3.57 -11.60
CA TYR A 98 -4.54 2.94 -11.71
C TYR A 98 -5.41 3.20 -10.48
N LEU A 99 -4.83 3.10 -9.27
CA LEU A 99 -5.56 3.28 -8.03
C LEU A 99 -5.68 4.75 -7.57
N LYS A 100 -4.99 5.70 -8.22
CA LYS A 100 -4.83 7.08 -7.73
C LYS A 100 -6.16 7.77 -7.37
N ASP A 101 -7.19 7.58 -8.20
CA ASP A 101 -8.46 8.29 -8.03
C ASP A 101 -9.26 7.69 -6.87
N GLU A 102 -9.13 6.39 -6.64
CA GLU A 102 -9.72 5.68 -5.50
C GLU A 102 -9.01 6.05 -4.19
N PHE A 103 -7.68 6.18 -4.21
CA PHE A 103 -6.90 6.75 -3.10
C PHE A 103 -7.40 8.14 -2.72
N ILE A 104 -7.54 9.04 -3.70
CA ILE A 104 -7.98 10.43 -3.45
C ILE A 104 -9.39 10.45 -2.84
N GLN A 105 -10.30 9.62 -3.33
CA GLN A 105 -11.67 9.56 -2.82
C GLN A 105 -11.71 9.05 -1.37
N ILE A 106 -11.08 7.90 -1.10
CA ILE A 106 -11.18 7.23 0.20
C ILE A 106 -10.35 7.97 1.27
N TYR A 107 -9.10 8.33 0.97
CA TYR A 107 -8.26 9.08 1.91
C TYR A 107 -8.73 10.52 2.08
N GLY A 108 -9.31 11.13 1.05
CA GLY A 108 -9.91 12.47 1.15
C GLY A 108 -11.02 12.52 2.20
N ILE A 109 -11.94 11.55 2.16
CA ILE A 109 -13.02 11.42 3.14
C ILE A 109 -12.47 11.13 4.53
N TYR A 110 -11.48 10.23 4.66
CA TYR A 110 -10.88 9.91 5.95
C TYR A 110 -10.24 11.12 6.61
N CYS A 111 -9.45 11.90 5.86
CA CYS A 111 -8.79 13.11 6.38
C CYS A 111 -9.79 14.19 6.83
N ILE A 112 -10.90 14.35 6.11
CA ILE A 112 -11.98 15.27 6.49
C ILE A 112 -12.64 14.78 7.79
N ASN A 113 -12.89 13.47 7.90
CA ASN A 113 -13.52 12.88 9.07
C ASN A 113 -12.59 12.85 10.28
N TYR A 114 -11.26 12.78 10.09
CA TYR A 114 -10.29 12.88 11.19
C TYR A 114 -10.41 14.22 11.95
N VAL A 115 -10.65 15.33 11.24
CA VAL A 115 -10.91 16.62 11.89
C VAL A 115 -12.18 16.54 12.76
N ASN A 116 -13.23 15.87 12.27
CA ASN A 116 -14.49 15.72 13.01
C ASN A 116 -14.37 14.74 14.19
N ALA A 117 -13.49 13.73 14.12
CA ALA A 117 -13.25 12.78 15.19
C ALA A 117 -12.44 13.37 16.37
N MET A 118 -11.77 14.50 16.16
CA MET A 118 -10.96 15.19 17.16
C MET A 118 -11.77 16.16 18.04
N PHE A 119 -13.01 16.48 17.66
CA PHE A 119 -13.94 17.35 18.39
C PHE A 119 -15.02 16.55 19.11
#